data_AF-A0A420SZZ4-F1
#
_entry.id   AF-A0A420SZZ4-F1
#
_cell.length_a   1.000
_cell.length_b   1.000
_cell.length_c   1.000
_cell.angle_alpha   90.00
_cell.angle_beta   90.00
_cell.angle_gamma   90.00
#
_symmetry.space_group_name_H-M   'P 1'
#
loop_
_entity.id
_entity.type
_entity.pdbx_description
1 polymer ?
#
loop_
_entity_poly.entity_id
_entity_poly.type
_entity_poly.pdbx_seq_one_letter_code
_entity_poly.pdbx_strand_id
1 'polypeptide(L)'
;MSSSTGPSGLPNSLLSTSISSLASSTSSRHPSQISKTYRQASTLFLTRRLPEALTTLLPLITPPEHVDDGEPAPVARASRTTRIKVWSLYLTILNGIVELEPEEGKDAFGNQEWRALCTKVREGEIWDEVVTNGYHGVEGDVDSDVVINLATILLAHARDQKLNQHKLEAYLAASNTPNLDVAGRLAESTSSPMSNRYRSPAKGASGANTPRDLNARVKILELYTLHVLLRNNEWDYAREFISVSSVLDEERREAFLQALQSLHDEQQEQERLENEERQRQENELKREIEEAKRLRAENEEKERKRIEEERLKREGSEVDYGIDDTASHTGSTRPRKARAPSSSSSRQSRPRGTNQAGPKANGKAVSQAPTLTSRASMVIAQLRTIIEHLGSSLNSNPMFLFKFLAFVMGLILMLSNANIRERVKRILAVFWSKVKGTAGMGVKVSYI
;
A
#
# COMPACT_ATOMS: atom_id res chain seq x y z
N MET A 1 25.00 -76.79 71.96
CA MET A 1 25.82 -76.21 70.88
C MET A 1 24.84 -75.97 69.73
N SER A 2 24.36 -74.75 69.48
CA SER A 2 25.07 -73.59 68.88
C SER A 2 25.42 -73.89 67.41
N SER A 3 24.98 -73.18 66.37
CA SER A 3 24.14 -71.95 66.21
C SER A 3 23.49 -71.98 64.79
N SER A 4 22.69 -71.06 64.22
CA SER A 4 22.20 -69.70 64.59
C SER A 4 20.96 -69.31 63.73
N THR A 5 20.46 -68.07 63.90
CA THR A 5 19.64 -67.24 62.98
C THR A 5 20.04 -67.29 61.49
N GLY A 6 19.20 -66.93 60.50
CA GLY A 6 17.93 -66.18 60.52
C GLY A 6 17.18 -66.17 59.16
N PRO A 7 16.20 -65.27 58.94
CA PRO A 7 15.12 -65.46 57.95
C PRO A 7 15.42 -65.03 56.50
N SER A 8 14.65 -65.60 55.56
CA SER A 8 14.68 -65.36 54.12
C SER A 8 14.18 -63.97 53.71
N GLY A 9 15.03 -63.15 53.09
CA GLY A 9 14.65 -61.89 52.46
C GLY A 9 14.05 -62.06 51.06
N LEU A 10 12.99 -61.32 50.76
CA LEU A 10 12.38 -61.25 49.41
C LEU A 10 13.19 -60.34 48.48
N PRO A 11 13.28 -60.65 47.16
CA PRO A 11 14.05 -59.85 46.20
C PRO A 11 13.37 -58.53 45.86
N ASN A 12 13.82 -57.44 46.50
CA ASN A 12 13.21 -56.11 46.42
C ASN A 12 13.58 -55.32 45.12
N SER A 13 13.90 -56.02 44.02
CA SER A 13 14.61 -55.46 42.85
C SER A 13 13.73 -55.17 41.62
N LEU A 14 12.41 -55.44 41.66
CA LEU A 14 11.53 -55.38 40.48
C LEU A 14 10.59 -54.15 40.40
N LEU A 15 10.81 -53.13 41.24
CA LEU A 15 10.02 -51.87 41.22
C LEU A 15 10.83 -50.63 40.81
N SER A 16 12.12 -50.78 40.49
CA SER A 16 13.02 -49.63 40.27
C SER A 16 12.96 -49.01 38.86
N THR A 17 12.12 -49.52 37.95
CA THR A 17 12.13 -49.16 36.52
C THR A 17 10.90 -48.39 36.03
N SER A 18 9.89 -48.17 36.88
CA SER A 18 8.61 -47.55 36.49
C SER A 18 8.43 -46.09 36.92
N ILE A 19 9.41 -45.48 37.59
CA ILE A 19 9.33 -44.09 38.08
C ILE A 19 9.83 -43.04 37.06
N SER A 20 10.58 -43.47 36.02
CA SER A 20 11.17 -42.56 35.03
C SER A 20 10.14 -41.81 34.17
N SER A 21 8.90 -42.29 34.09
CA SER A 21 7.79 -41.66 33.37
C SER A 21 7.04 -40.58 34.16
N LEU A 22 7.26 -40.47 35.48
CA LEU A 22 6.66 -39.41 36.33
C LEU A 22 7.60 -38.21 36.57
N ALA A 23 8.86 -38.29 36.15
CA ALA A 23 9.88 -37.24 36.32
C ALA A 23 9.59 -35.94 35.53
N SER A 24 8.62 -35.97 34.61
CA SER A 24 8.15 -34.83 33.81
C SER A 24 7.40 -33.74 34.61
N SER A 25 7.10 -34.00 35.90
CA SER A 25 6.35 -33.09 36.78
C SER A 25 7.22 -32.24 37.74
N THR A 26 8.53 -32.20 37.53
CA THR A 26 9.48 -31.42 38.36
C THR A 26 9.46 -29.92 38.04
N SER A 27 8.43 -29.22 38.54
CA SER A 27 8.23 -27.77 38.36
C SER A 27 9.24 -26.93 39.18
N SER A 28 10.50 -26.90 38.77
CA SER A 28 11.54 -26.08 39.42
C SER A 28 12.60 -25.51 38.46
N ARG A 29 12.62 -24.17 38.39
CA ARG A 29 13.79 -23.31 38.06
C ARG A 29 14.52 -23.44 36.71
N HIS A 30 14.08 -24.23 35.74
CA HIS A 30 14.44 -23.90 34.35
C HIS A 30 13.70 -22.63 33.89
N PRO A 31 14.37 -21.65 33.24
CA PRO A 31 13.66 -20.58 32.55
C PRO A 31 12.82 -21.22 31.44
N SER A 32 11.56 -20.81 31.32
CA SER A 32 10.62 -21.40 30.36
C SER A 32 11.21 -21.41 28.95
N GLN A 33 10.91 -22.43 28.15
CA GLN A 33 11.45 -22.55 26.79
C GLN A 33 11.20 -21.27 25.98
N ILE A 34 9.98 -20.72 26.10
CA ILE A 34 9.55 -19.41 25.60
C ILE A 34 10.54 -18.29 25.97
N SER A 35 11.01 -18.23 27.23
CA SER A 35 11.98 -17.23 27.70
C SER A 35 13.40 -17.42 27.15
N LYS A 36 13.81 -18.65 26.80
CA LYS A 36 15.09 -18.91 26.13
C LYS A 36 15.01 -18.48 24.66
N THR A 37 14.00 -18.99 23.95
CA THR A 37 13.74 -18.70 22.53
C THR A 37 13.51 -17.21 22.29
N TYR A 38 12.76 -16.52 23.17
CA TYR A 38 12.62 -15.05 23.14
C TYR A 38 13.97 -14.33 23.22
N ARG A 39 14.88 -14.74 24.14
CA ARG A 39 16.21 -14.12 24.27
C ARG A 39 17.07 -14.36 23.03
N GLN A 40 17.02 -15.58 22.47
CA GLN A 40 17.71 -15.93 21.23
C GLN A 40 17.21 -15.07 20.06
N ALA A 41 15.90 -15.02 19.82
CA ALA A 41 15.30 -14.16 18.80
C ALA A 41 15.61 -12.67 19.01
N SER A 42 15.63 -12.19 20.27
CA SER A 42 16.03 -10.81 20.60
C SER A 42 17.47 -10.50 20.18
N THR A 43 18.41 -11.42 20.46
CA THR A 43 19.82 -11.26 20.06
C THR A 43 19.99 -11.32 18.54
N LEU A 44 19.25 -12.20 17.86
CA LEU A 44 19.25 -12.29 16.40
C LEU A 44 18.71 -11.01 15.74
N PHE A 45 17.61 -10.46 16.27
CA PHE A 45 17.07 -9.16 15.85
C PHE A 45 18.09 -8.02 16.04
N LEU A 46 18.70 -7.92 17.23
CA LEU A 46 19.72 -6.90 17.53
C LEU A 46 20.99 -7.02 16.67
N THR A 47 21.24 -8.18 16.08
CA THR A 47 22.36 -8.42 15.14
C THR A 47 21.93 -8.30 13.67
N ARG A 48 20.79 -7.66 13.40
CA ARG A 48 20.13 -7.50 12.08
C ARG A 48 19.80 -8.82 11.35
N ARG A 49 19.84 -9.97 12.02
CA ARG A 49 19.52 -11.27 11.43
C ARG A 49 18.02 -11.53 11.41
N LEU A 50 17.27 -10.71 10.69
CA LEU A 50 15.80 -10.73 10.68
C LEU A 50 15.20 -12.09 10.27
N PRO A 51 15.73 -12.84 9.26
CA PRO A 51 15.21 -14.17 8.94
C PRO A 51 15.43 -15.19 10.06
N GLU A 52 16.63 -15.22 10.66
CA GLU A 52 16.93 -16.11 11.81
C GLU A 52 16.09 -15.73 13.04
N ALA A 53 15.86 -14.44 13.27
CA ALA A 53 15.03 -13.95 14.37
C ALA A 53 13.55 -14.34 14.20
N LEU A 54 12.99 -14.16 13.00
CA LEU A 54 11.61 -14.51 12.68
C LEU A 54 11.38 -16.02 12.79
N THR A 55 12.23 -16.83 12.14
CA THR A 55 12.14 -18.30 12.18
C THR A 55 12.36 -18.88 13.58
N THR A 56 13.20 -18.25 14.41
CA THR A 56 13.34 -18.62 15.83
C THR A 56 12.05 -18.33 16.64
N LEU A 57 11.29 -17.30 16.27
CA LEU A 57 10.12 -16.83 17.03
C LEU A 57 8.80 -17.48 16.59
N LEU A 58 8.65 -17.84 15.31
CA LEU A 58 7.44 -18.44 14.74
C LEU A 58 6.92 -19.66 15.54
N PRO A 59 7.74 -20.65 15.98
CA PRO A 59 7.26 -21.82 16.74
C PRO A 59 6.66 -21.51 18.13
N LEU A 60 6.73 -20.25 18.60
CA LEU A 60 6.04 -19.80 19.81
C LEU A 60 4.65 -19.19 19.50
N ILE A 61 4.46 -18.75 18.27
CA ILE A 61 3.37 -17.89 17.78
C ILE A 61 2.38 -18.65 16.90
N THR A 62 2.86 -19.60 16.09
CA THR A 62 2.02 -20.51 15.32
C THR A 62 1.50 -21.64 16.24
N PRO A 63 0.21 -22.03 16.17
CA PRO A 63 -0.26 -23.25 16.81
C PRO A 63 0.38 -24.50 16.17
N PRO A 64 0.59 -25.59 16.92
CA PRO A 64 1.21 -26.80 16.37
C PRO A 64 0.26 -27.56 15.43
N GLU A 65 0.69 -27.82 14.19
CA GLU A 65 -0.11 -28.43 13.11
C GLU A 65 -0.58 -29.89 13.35
N HIS A 66 -0.36 -30.47 14.53
CA HIS A 66 -0.46 -31.92 14.79
C HIS A 66 -1.32 -32.27 16.02
N VAL A 67 -2.30 -31.44 16.38
CA VAL A 67 -3.31 -31.78 17.39
C VAL A 67 -4.71 -31.38 16.91
N ASP A 68 -5.61 -32.36 16.81
CA ASP A 68 -7.00 -32.24 16.33
C ASP A 68 -7.91 -31.43 17.30
N ASP A 69 -7.40 -31.08 18.48
CA ASP A 69 -8.10 -30.39 19.58
C ASP A 69 -8.07 -28.85 19.51
N GLY A 70 -7.50 -28.24 18.47
CA GLY A 70 -7.47 -26.78 18.30
C GLY A 70 -6.62 -26.04 19.35
N GLU A 71 -5.56 -26.68 19.84
CA GLU A 71 -4.75 -26.19 20.96
C GLU A 71 -4.02 -24.86 20.63
N PRO A 72 -4.18 -23.80 21.44
CA PRO A 72 -3.66 -22.47 21.12
C PRO A 72 -2.13 -22.40 21.26
N ALA A 73 -1.52 -21.47 20.52
CA ALA A 73 -0.07 -21.33 20.41
C ALA A 73 0.63 -21.20 21.78
N PRO A 74 1.90 -21.66 21.92
CA PRO A 74 2.61 -21.67 23.20
C PRO A 74 2.64 -20.33 23.95
N VAL A 75 2.57 -19.20 23.23
CA VAL A 75 2.50 -17.84 23.78
C VAL A 75 1.16 -17.50 24.45
N ALA A 76 0.04 -18.07 24.00
CA ALA A 76 -1.24 -17.91 24.69
C ALA A 76 -1.18 -18.49 26.12
N ARG A 77 -0.45 -19.61 26.30
CA ARG A 77 -0.23 -20.25 27.60
C ARG A 77 0.81 -19.53 28.49
N ALA A 78 1.49 -18.50 27.99
CA ALA A 78 2.47 -17.73 28.73
C ALA A 78 1.85 -16.68 29.66
N SER A 79 2.61 -16.18 30.63
CA SER A 79 2.18 -15.05 31.47
C SER A 79 2.07 -13.75 30.67
N ARG A 80 1.18 -12.83 31.08
CA ARG A 80 0.95 -11.49 30.47
C ARG A 80 2.26 -10.82 30.04
N THR A 81 3.23 -10.70 30.96
CA THR A 81 4.54 -10.06 30.72
C THR A 81 5.41 -10.78 29.69
N THR A 82 5.31 -12.10 29.55
CA THR A 82 6.02 -12.86 28.50
C THR A 82 5.26 -12.79 27.17
N ARG A 83 3.92 -12.86 27.21
CA ARG A 83 3.03 -12.74 26.03
C ARG A 83 3.24 -11.41 25.32
N ILE A 84 3.13 -10.29 26.05
CA ILE A 84 3.41 -8.93 25.54
C ILE A 84 4.80 -8.88 24.89
N LYS A 85 5.84 -9.39 25.56
CA LYS A 85 7.21 -9.32 25.04
C LYS A 85 7.40 -10.09 23.75
N VAL A 86 6.86 -11.30 23.64
CA VAL A 86 6.97 -12.12 22.41
C VAL A 86 6.22 -11.46 21.24
N TRP A 87 4.99 -10.99 21.46
CA TRP A 87 4.23 -10.30 20.41
C TRP A 87 4.85 -8.95 20.01
N SER A 88 5.27 -8.12 20.97
CA SER A 88 5.96 -6.87 20.64
C SER A 88 7.26 -7.12 19.87
N LEU A 89 8.05 -8.14 20.22
CA LEU A 89 9.24 -8.50 19.43
C LEU A 89 8.89 -8.98 18.02
N TYR A 90 7.83 -9.79 17.86
CA TYR A 90 7.35 -10.23 16.54
C TYR A 90 6.93 -9.03 15.67
N LEU A 91 6.17 -8.12 16.25
CA LEU A 91 5.73 -6.88 15.62
C LEU A 91 6.92 -5.99 15.23
N THR A 92 7.91 -5.80 16.11
CA THR A 92 9.13 -5.04 15.79
C THR A 92 9.98 -5.73 14.70
N ILE A 93 10.07 -7.07 14.69
CA ILE A 93 10.71 -7.82 13.61
C ILE A 93 9.98 -7.57 12.28
N LEU A 94 8.65 -7.68 12.24
CA LEU A 94 7.88 -7.44 11.01
C LEU A 94 7.99 -5.98 10.54
N ASN A 95 7.97 -5.00 11.43
CA ASN A 95 8.21 -3.60 11.08
C ASN A 95 9.58 -3.43 10.40
N GLY A 96 10.64 -3.97 11.03
CA GLY A 96 11.99 -3.93 10.48
C GLY A 96 12.15 -4.66 9.14
N ILE A 97 11.30 -5.66 8.82
CA ILE A 97 11.28 -6.37 7.53
C ILE A 97 10.63 -5.52 6.42
N VAL A 98 9.63 -4.70 6.74
CA VAL A 98 8.99 -3.79 5.76
C VAL A 98 9.80 -2.51 5.57
N GLU A 99 10.58 -2.10 6.57
CA GLU A 99 11.55 -0.99 6.49
C GLU A 99 12.85 -1.34 5.74
N LEU A 100 13.09 -2.61 5.39
CA LEU A 100 14.22 -2.98 4.54
C LEU A 100 14.08 -2.38 3.13
N GLU A 101 15.20 -2.03 2.52
CA GLU A 101 15.21 -1.72 1.10
C GLU A 101 14.73 -2.94 0.29
N PRO A 102 14.02 -2.73 -0.84
CA PRO A 102 13.47 -3.84 -1.62
C PRO A 102 14.50 -4.86 -2.11
N GLU A 103 15.79 -4.52 -2.20
CA GLU A 103 16.83 -5.49 -2.55
C GLU A 103 17.35 -6.24 -1.31
N GLU A 104 17.66 -5.55 -0.19
CA GLU A 104 18.04 -6.20 1.09
C GLU A 104 16.96 -7.19 1.57
N GLY A 105 15.69 -6.83 1.45
CA GLY A 105 14.56 -7.71 1.79
C GLY A 105 14.41 -8.93 0.88
N LYS A 106 14.66 -8.78 -0.43
CA LYS A 106 14.65 -9.90 -1.39
C LYS A 106 15.81 -10.86 -1.17
N ASP A 107 17.00 -10.34 -0.87
CA ASP A 107 18.20 -11.16 -0.66
C ASP A 107 18.15 -11.91 0.68
N ALA A 108 17.55 -11.31 1.72
CA ALA A 108 17.45 -11.92 3.05
C ALA A 108 16.34 -12.98 3.19
N PHE A 109 15.20 -12.83 2.50
CA PHE A 109 14.02 -13.71 2.64
C PHE A 109 13.59 -14.40 1.33
N GLY A 110 14.13 -14.00 0.18
CA GLY A 110 13.60 -14.40 -1.11
C GLY A 110 12.38 -13.56 -1.56
N ASN A 111 12.25 -13.43 -2.88
CA ASN A 111 11.33 -12.51 -3.55
C ASN A 111 9.83 -12.86 -3.44
N GLN A 112 9.50 -14.03 -2.88
CA GLN A 112 8.13 -14.47 -2.59
C GLN A 112 7.78 -14.24 -1.12
N GLU A 113 8.58 -14.74 -0.18
CA GLU A 113 8.32 -14.60 1.26
C GLU A 113 8.37 -13.14 1.72
N TRP A 114 9.36 -12.34 1.27
CA TRP A 114 9.41 -10.91 1.58
C TRP A 114 8.12 -10.18 1.15
N ARG A 115 7.62 -10.47 -0.06
CA ARG A 115 6.38 -9.88 -0.57
C ARG A 115 5.14 -10.37 0.18
N ALA A 116 5.10 -11.65 0.55
CA ALA A 116 4.01 -12.21 1.36
C ALA A 116 3.96 -11.53 2.74
N LEU A 117 5.09 -11.47 3.46
CA LEU A 117 5.22 -10.77 4.74
C LEU A 117 4.83 -9.29 4.63
N CYS A 118 5.34 -8.58 3.62
CA CYS A 118 4.95 -7.20 3.36
C CYS A 118 3.46 -7.04 3.06
N THR A 119 2.81 -8.00 2.40
CA THR A 119 1.37 -7.95 2.10
C THR A 119 0.56 -8.22 3.37
N LYS A 120 0.94 -9.22 4.16
CA LYS A 120 0.37 -9.54 5.48
C LYS A 120 0.37 -8.33 6.44
N VAL A 121 1.44 -7.52 6.39
CA VAL A 121 1.53 -6.24 7.12
C VAL A 121 0.57 -5.19 6.54
N ARG A 122 0.56 -5.00 5.22
CA ARG A 122 -0.22 -3.94 4.54
C ARG A 122 -1.74 -4.14 4.58
N GLU A 123 -2.19 -5.39 4.55
CA GLU A 123 -3.61 -5.79 4.64
C GLU A 123 -4.05 -6.07 6.08
N GLY A 124 -3.13 -6.00 7.05
CA GLY A 124 -3.44 -6.08 8.48
C GLY A 124 -3.77 -7.46 9.05
N GLU A 125 -3.57 -8.54 8.30
CA GLU A 125 -3.80 -9.93 8.72
C GLU A 125 -3.08 -10.31 10.03
N ILE A 126 -1.99 -9.61 10.38
CA ILE A 126 -1.26 -9.77 11.65
C ILE A 126 -2.15 -9.50 12.86
N TRP A 127 -3.12 -8.58 12.74
CA TRP A 127 -4.05 -8.29 13.84
C TRP A 127 -4.84 -9.55 14.20
N ASP A 128 -5.39 -10.23 13.19
CA ASP A 128 -6.20 -11.44 13.36
C ASP A 128 -5.34 -12.65 13.78
N GLU A 129 -4.08 -12.71 13.36
CA GLU A 129 -3.09 -13.66 13.89
C GLU A 129 -2.78 -13.44 15.38
N VAL A 130 -2.57 -12.19 15.81
CA VAL A 130 -2.34 -11.84 17.22
C VAL A 130 -3.56 -12.21 18.07
N VAL A 131 -4.76 -11.81 17.63
CA VAL A 131 -6.03 -12.07 18.32
C VAL A 131 -6.28 -13.59 18.43
N THR A 132 -6.16 -14.33 17.31
CA THR A 132 -6.44 -15.77 17.26
C THR A 132 -5.40 -16.56 18.06
N ASN A 133 -4.11 -16.42 17.73
CA ASN A 133 -3.07 -17.28 18.28
C ASN A 133 -2.61 -16.83 19.68
N GLY A 134 -2.76 -15.55 20.02
CA GLY A 134 -2.29 -14.95 21.27
C GLY A 134 -3.36 -14.77 22.34
N TYR A 135 -4.61 -14.55 21.93
CA TYR A 135 -5.72 -14.14 22.80
C TYR A 135 -7.02 -14.92 22.53
N HIS A 136 -6.92 -16.12 21.97
CA HIS A 136 -8.01 -17.09 21.81
C HIS A 136 -9.20 -16.57 20.97
N GLY A 137 -8.97 -15.64 20.06
CA GLY A 137 -10.03 -15.05 19.21
C GLY A 137 -10.79 -13.88 19.84
N VAL A 138 -10.41 -13.41 21.04
CA VAL A 138 -11.10 -12.33 21.75
C VAL A 138 -10.31 -11.02 21.64
N GLU A 139 -10.78 -10.10 20.79
CA GLU A 139 -10.10 -8.81 20.58
C GLU A 139 -9.97 -7.98 21.87
N GLY A 140 -11.00 -7.95 22.71
CA GLY A 140 -10.99 -7.21 23.99
C GLY A 140 -10.02 -7.75 25.05
N ASP A 141 -9.49 -8.97 24.88
CA ASP A 141 -8.48 -9.56 25.78
C ASP A 141 -7.04 -9.17 25.38
N VAL A 142 -6.83 -8.52 24.21
CA VAL A 142 -5.50 -8.13 23.73
C VAL A 142 -4.89 -7.05 24.61
N ASP A 143 -3.64 -7.27 25.03
CA ASP A 143 -2.89 -6.31 25.85
C ASP A 143 -2.69 -4.97 25.14
N SER A 144 -3.01 -3.87 25.81
CA SER A 144 -2.97 -2.51 25.24
C SER A 144 -1.60 -2.10 24.69
N ASP A 145 -0.50 -2.57 25.28
CA ASP A 145 0.87 -2.37 24.74
C ASP A 145 1.05 -3.04 23.36
N VAL A 146 0.39 -4.18 23.13
CA VAL A 146 0.43 -4.91 21.85
C VAL A 146 -0.48 -4.24 20.82
N VAL A 147 -1.64 -3.72 21.26
CA VAL A 147 -2.55 -2.92 20.40
C VAL A 147 -1.89 -1.63 19.90
N ILE A 148 -1.17 -0.90 20.78
CA ILE A 148 -0.40 0.29 20.37
C ILE A 148 0.62 -0.08 19.29
N ASN A 149 1.37 -1.18 19.47
CA ASN A 149 2.37 -1.62 18.49
C ASN A 149 1.74 -2.07 17.16
N LEU A 150 0.62 -2.81 17.20
CA LEU A 150 -0.16 -3.19 16.02
C LEU A 150 -0.62 -1.95 15.24
N ALA A 151 -1.36 -1.05 15.91
CA ALA A 151 -1.92 0.13 15.27
C ALA A 151 -0.85 1.12 14.77
N THR A 152 0.33 1.16 15.40
CA THR A 152 1.49 1.93 14.92
C THR A 152 2.06 1.35 13.62
N ILE A 153 2.19 0.02 13.52
CA ILE A 153 2.68 -0.65 12.30
C ILE A 153 1.66 -0.50 11.16
N LEU A 154 0.37 -0.61 11.45
CA LEU A 154 -0.69 -0.34 10.49
C LEU A 154 -0.65 1.14 10.05
N LEU A 155 -0.48 2.09 10.96
CA LEU A 155 -0.35 3.52 10.64
C LEU A 155 0.85 3.83 9.74
N ALA A 156 1.97 3.14 9.93
CA ALA A 156 3.18 3.31 9.15
C ALA A 156 3.10 2.66 7.75
N HIS A 157 2.48 1.48 7.63
CA HIS A 157 2.63 0.63 6.43
C HIS A 157 1.33 0.28 5.69
N ALA A 158 0.15 0.37 6.32
CA ALA A 158 -1.11 -0.06 5.69
C ALA A 158 -1.57 0.89 4.59
N ARG A 159 -2.22 0.32 3.56
CA ARG A 159 -2.64 1.05 2.34
C ARG A 159 -3.83 1.97 2.54
N ASP A 160 -4.71 1.63 3.48
CA ASP A 160 -5.90 2.38 3.87
C ASP A 160 -6.03 2.30 5.39
N GLN A 161 -6.17 3.45 6.05
CA GLN A 161 -6.26 3.51 7.51
C GLN A 161 -7.67 3.19 8.02
N LYS A 162 -8.66 2.96 7.14
CA LYS A 162 -10.00 2.46 7.52
C LYS A 162 -9.98 1.07 8.13
N LEU A 163 -9.01 0.22 7.76
CA LEU A 163 -8.82 -1.07 8.42
C LEU A 163 -8.31 -0.87 9.85
N ASN A 164 -7.34 0.04 10.05
CA ASN A 164 -6.80 0.39 11.37
C ASN A 164 -7.88 1.02 12.26
N GLN A 165 -8.69 1.93 11.70
CA GLN A 165 -9.88 2.50 12.34
C GLN A 165 -10.84 1.41 12.79
N HIS A 166 -11.29 0.53 11.89
CA HIS A 166 -12.28 -0.50 12.23
C HIS A 166 -11.78 -1.49 13.30
N LYS A 167 -10.50 -1.89 13.25
CA LYS A 167 -9.87 -2.74 14.27
C LYS A 167 -9.73 -2.03 15.63
N LEU A 168 -9.41 -0.73 15.64
CA LEU A 168 -9.37 0.09 16.86
C LEU A 168 -10.77 0.34 17.44
N GLU A 169 -11.77 0.62 16.61
CA GLU A 169 -13.18 0.74 17.00
C GLU A 169 -13.68 -0.56 17.65
N ALA A 170 -13.41 -1.72 17.02
CA ALA A 170 -13.78 -3.03 17.55
C ALA A 170 -13.09 -3.33 18.89
N TYR A 171 -11.78 -3.06 19.00
CA TYR A 171 -11.06 -3.17 20.28
C TYR A 171 -11.60 -2.23 21.36
N LEU A 172 -11.88 -0.97 21.03
CA LEU A 172 -12.40 0.02 21.97
C LEU A 172 -13.84 -0.31 22.40
N ALA A 173 -14.67 -0.86 21.51
CA ALA A 173 -15.98 -1.38 21.86
C ALA A 173 -15.87 -2.59 22.80
N ALA A 174 -15.07 -3.61 22.43
CA ALA A 174 -14.91 -4.83 23.20
C ALA A 174 -14.29 -4.59 24.59
N SER A 175 -13.29 -3.70 24.69
CA SER A 175 -12.66 -3.33 25.96
C SER A 175 -13.51 -2.39 26.83
N ASN A 176 -14.48 -1.67 26.23
CA ASN A 176 -15.42 -0.84 26.99
C ASN A 176 -16.67 -1.62 27.46
N THR A 177 -17.00 -2.76 26.82
CA THR A 177 -17.96 -3.72 27.37
C THR A 177 -17.29 -4.58 28.45
N PRO A 178 -17.69 -4.49 29.74
CA PRO A 178 -17.23 -5.46 30.72
C PRO A 178 -17.75 -6.84 30.33
N ASN A 179 -16.85 -7.83 30.16
CA ASN A 179 -17.21 -9.20 29.80
C ASN A 179 -18.04 -9.87 30.90
N LEU A 180 -19.35 -9.63 30.83
CA LEU A 180 -20.39 -10.15 31.70
C LEU A 180 -20.85 -11.52 31.21
N ASP A 181 -19.93 -12.48 31.23
CA ASP A 181 -20.29 -13.90 31.20
C ASP A 181 -21.02 -14.28 32.51
N VAL A 182 -22.30 -13.91 32.56
CA VAL A 182 -23.27 -14.30 33.57
C VAL A 182 -23.86 -15.67 33.21
N ALA A 183 -23.93 -16.01 31.92
CA ALA A 183 -24.47 -17.27 31.43
C ALA A 183 -23.64 -18.48 31.89
N GLY A 184 -22.31 -18.44 31.71
CA GLY A 184 -21.39 -19.46 32.20
C GLY A 184 -21.45 -19.60 33.72
N ARG A 185 -21.50 -18.49 34.46
CA ARG A 185 -21.61 -18.50 35.93
C ARG A 185 -22.95 -19.05 36.44
N LEU A 186 -24.05 -18.84 35.72
CA LEU A 186 -25.35 -19.39 36.08
C LEU A 186 -25.39 -20.91 35.81
N ALA A 187 -24.83 -21.36 34.68
CA ALA A 187 -24.70 -22.78 34.36
C ALA A 187 -23.80 -23.52 35.38
N GLU A 188 -22.64 -22.95 35.72
CA GLU A 188 -21.66 -23.53 36.65
C GLU A 188 -22.19 -23.66 38.09
N SER A 189 -23.27 -22.96 38.44
CA SER A 189 -23.95 -23.10 39.74
C SER A 189 -24.75 -24.40 39.92
N THR A 190 -24.88 -25.23 38.87
CA THR A 190 -25.74 -26.44 38.88
C THR A 190 -25.05 -27.76 38.54
N SER A 191 -23.72 -27.79 38.39
CA SER A 191 -22.97 -29.02 38.03
C SER A 191 -21.69 -29.23 38.86
N SER A 192 -21.32 -30.49 39.08
CA SER A 192 -20.31 -30.92 40.06
C SER A 192 -18.88 -30.42 39.79
N PRO A 193 -18.05 -30.20 40.83
CA PRO A 193 -16.77 -29.49 40.71
C PRO A 193 -15.62 -30.37 40.20
N MET A 194 -15.64 -30.74 38.92
CA MET A 194 -14.52 -31.47 38.29
C MET A 194 -14.28 -31.13 36.81
N SER A 195 -14.28 -29.84 36.47
CA SER A 195 -13.67 -29.34 35.23
C SER A 195 -12.90 -28.06 35.51
N ASN A 196 -11.56 -28.12 35.48
CA ASN A 196 -10.71 -26.93 35.64
C ASN A 196 -10.65 -26.14 34.32
N ARG A 197 -11.82 -25.70 33.83
CA ARG A 197 -11.97 -25.04 32.54
C ARG A 197 -11.17 -23.72 32.55
N TYR A 198 -10.37 -23.52 31.52
CA TYR A 198 -9.26 -22.56 31.51
C TYR A 198 -9.74 -21.11 31.73
N ARG A 199 -9.64 -20.63 32.98
CA ARG A 199 -10.05 -19.27 33.35
C ARG A 199 -9.11 -18.26 32.69
N SER A 200 -9.63 -17.46 31.76
CA SER A 200 -8.87 -16.45 31.02
C SER A 200 -7.97 -15.61 31.94
N PRO A 201 -6.66 -15.50 31.66
CA PRO A 201 -5.74 -14.65 32.43
C PRO A 201 -6.16 -13.17 32.46
N ALA A 202 -6.97 -12.72 31.49
CA ALA A 202 -7.54 -11.38 31.37
C ALA A 202 -8.65 -11.05 32.40
N LYS A 203 -8.55 -11.57 33.64
CA LYS A 203 -9.43 -11.16 34.76
C LYS A 203 -9.04 -9.75 35.26
N GLY A 204 -9.21 -8.78 34.37
CA GLY A 204 -8.76 -7.39 34.52
C GLY A 204 -9.15 -6.47 33.34
N ALA A 205 -9.74 -6.97 32.24
CA ALA A 205 -10.19 -6.13 31.12
C ALA A 205 -11.19 -5.01 31.55
N SER A 206 -11.95 -5.25 32.62
CA SER A 206 -12.63 -4.18 33.38
C SER A 206 -11.70 -3.66 34.48
N GLY A 207 -11.01 -2.54 34.22
CA GLY A 207 -10.15 -1.95 35.25
C GLY A 207 -9.41 -0.65 34.87
N ALA A 208 -10.02 0.50 35.14
CA ALA A 208 -9.31 1.78 35.31
C ALA A 208 -8.52 1.84 36.65
N ASN A 209 -7.90 0.71 37.04
CA ASN A 209 -7.41 0.44 38.39
C ASN A 209 -5.87 0.52 38.52
N THR A 210 -5.14 0.74 37.42
CA THR A 210 -3.72 1.09 37.47
C THR A 210 -3.42 2.33 36.61
N PRO A 211 -2.52 3.23 37.05
CA PRO A 211 -2.12 4.39 36.25
C PRO A 211 -1.48 4.00 34.90
N ARG A 212 -0.92 2.78 34.78
CA ARG A 212 -0.32 2.29 33.53
C ARG A 212 -1.37 1.89 32.51
N ASP A 213 -2.37 1.10 32.90
CA ASP A 213 -3.41 0.66 31.97
C ASP A 213 -4.27 1.88 31.51
N LEU A 214 -4.45 2.89 32.37
CA LEU A 214 -5.04 4.19 31.97
C LEU A 214 -4.16 4.94 30.95
N ASN A 215 -2.86 5.07 31.19
CA ASN A 215 -1.93 5.72 30.26
C ASN A 215 -1.91 5.02 28.89
N ALA A 216 -1.88 3.67 28.87
CA ALA A 216 -2.00 2.89 27.64
C ALA A 216 -3.33 3.15 26.91
N ARG A 217 -4.46 3.25 27.64
CA ARG A 217 -5.75 3.59 27.02
C ARG A 217 -5.78 5.02 26.46
N VAL A 218 -5.19 6.00 27.14
CA VAL A 218 -5.03 7.38 26.62
C VAL A 218 -4.19 7.38 25.33
N LYS A 219 -3.12 6.60 25.25
CA LYS A 219 -2.31 6.46 24.03
C LYS A 219 -3.03 5.80 22.86
N ILE A 220 -3.91 4.83 23.15
CA ILE A 220 -4.77 4.24 22.10
C ILE A 220 -5.78 5.27 21.58
N LEU A 221 -6.34 6.10 22.47
CA LEU A 221 -7.22 7.21 22.07
C LEU A 221 -6.46 8.26 21.23
N GLU A 222 -5.26 8.67 21.65
CA GLU A 222 -4.35 9.59 20.92
C GLU A 222 -3.99 9.07 19.52
N LEU A 223 -3.62 7.79 19.41
CA LEU A 223 -3.28 7.16 18.15
C LEU A 223 -4.50 7.06 17.22
N TYR A 224 -5.67 6.74 17.78
CA TYR A 224 -6.92 6.70 17.04
C TYR A 224 -7.35 8.09 16.53
N THR A 225 -7.45 9.10 17.40
CA THR A 225 -8.04 10.40 17.06
C THR A 225 -7.07 11.33 16.32
N LEU A 226 -5.81 11.45 16.77
CA LEU A 226 -4.84 12.37 16.18
C LEU A 226 -4.07 11.78 14.98
N HIS A 227 -4.14 10.47 14.74
CA HIS A 227 -3.36 9.85 13.67
C HIS A 227 -4.23 9.05 12.68
N VAL A 228 -5.02 8.08 13.16
CA VAL A 228 -5.81 7.20 12.27
C VAL A 228 -6.96 7.96 11.61
N LEU A 229 -7.79 8.67 12.39
CA LEU A 229 -8.91 9.45 11.82
C LEU A 229 -8.42 10.62 10.95
N LEU A 230 -7.29 11.26 11.29
CA LEU A 230 -6.66 12.28 10.45
C LEU A 230 -6.25 11.73 9.07
N ARG A 231 -5.66 10.53 9.00
CA ARG A 231 -5.31 9.88 7.71
C ARG A 231 -6.54 9.52 6.88
N ASN A 232 -7.70 9.30 7.50
CA ASN A 232 -8.98 9.09 6.81
C ASN A 232 -9.71 10.41 6.46
N ASN A 233 -9.22 11.56 6.96
CA ASN A 233 -9.84 12.89 6.88
C ASN A 233 -11.17 13.02 7.66
N GLU A 234 -11.37 12.21 8.69
CA GLU A 234 -12.61 12.15 9.50
C GLU A 234 -12.53 13.11 10.72
N TRP A 235 -12.18 14.37 10.45
CA TRP A 235 -11.89 15.41 11.45
C TRP A 235 -13.05 15.70 12.41
N ASP A 236 -14.28 15.85 11.89
CA ASP A 236 -15.47 16.10 12.70
C ASP A 236 -15.77 14.92 13.63
N TYR A 237 -15.59 13.69 13.14
CA TYR A 237 -15.79 12.47 13.93
C TYR A 237 -14.73 12.33 15.03
N ALA A 238 -13.47 12.67 14.75
CA ALA A 238 -12.42 12.74 15.76
C ALA A 238 -12.76 13.77 16.86
N ARG A 239 -13.28 14.95 16.48
CA ARG A 239 -13.72 16.00 17.41
C ARG A 239 -14.90 15.55 18.28
N GLU A 240 -15.92 14.93 17.68
CA GLU A 240 -17.07 14.38 18.41
C GLU A 240 -16.60 13.30 19.40
N PHE A 241 -15.79 12.34 18.94
CA PHE A 241 -15.28 11.24 19.74
C PHE A 241 -14.42 11.70 20.93
N ILE A 242 -13.56 12.72 20.74
CA ILE A 242 -12.81 13.34 21.85
C ILE A 242 -13.76 13.98 22.87
N SER A 243 -14.84 14.64 22.43
CA SER A 243 -15.79 15.30 23.34
C SER A 243 -16.67 14.32 24.13
N VAL A 244 -17.08 13.20 23.51
CA VAL A 244 -17.91 12.16 24.16
C VAL A 244 -17.08 11.19 25.02
N SER A 245 -15.75 11.14 24.85
CA SER A 245 -14.88 10.25 25.63
C SER A 245 -14.87 10.59 27.13
N SER A 246 -15.46 9.69 27.93
CA SER A 246 -15.47 9.71 29.40
C SER A 246 -14.19 9.17 30.05
N VAL A 247 -13.19 8.78 29.23
CA VAL A 247 -11.89 8.27 29.65
C VAL A 247 -10.85 9.39 29.75
N LEU A 248 -11.14 10.56 29.15
CA LEU A 248 -10.28 11.73 29.16
C LEU A 248 -10.73 12.71 30.24
N ASP A 249 -9.81 13.06 31.13
CA ASP A 249 -9.94 14.23 32.03
C ASP A 249 -10.03 15.52 31.19
N GLU A 250 -10.66 16.57 31.72
CA GLU A 250 -10.92 17.80 30.96
C GLU A 250 -9.64 18.44 30.40
N GLU A 251 -8.58 18.54 31.21
CA GLU A 251 -7.25 19.02 30.79
C GLU A 251 -6.68 18.24 29.59
N ARG A 252 -6.94 16.92 29.53
CA ARG A 252 -6.51 16.07 28.41
C ARG A 252 -7.40 16.26 27.20
N ARG A 253 -8.72 16.38 27.39
CA ARG A 253 -9.68 16.67 26.32
C ARG A 253 -9.34 18.00 25.64
N GLU A 254 -9.09 19.05 26.41
CA GLU A 254 -8.65 20.36 25.91
C GLU A 254 -7.32 20.25 25.13
N ALA A 255 -6.31 19.55 25.69
CA ALA A 255 -5.04 19.31 25.00
C ALA A 255 -5.21 18.54 23.67
N PHE A 256 -6.07 17.52 23.62
CA PHE A 256 -6.37 16.78 22.38
C PHE A 256 -7.11 17.63 21.35
N LEU A 257 -8.06 18.47 21.77
CA LEU A 257 -8.77 19.40 20.88
C LEU A 257 -7.83 20.51 20.36
N GLN A 258 -6.92 21.01 21.19
CA GLN A 258 -5.90 21.98 20.79
C GLN A 258 -4.90 21.37 19.81
N ALA A 259 -4.45 20.12 20.04
CA ALA A 259 -3.58 19.40 19.12
C ALA A 259 -4.26 19.14 17.77
N LEU A 260 -5.53 18.71 17.77
CA LEU A 260 -6.33 18.51 16.56
C LEU A 260 -6.48 19.83 15.78
N GLN A 261 -6.79 20.95 16.45
CA GLN A 261 -6.86 22.27 15.82
C GLN A 261 -5.51 22.68 15.21
N SER A 262 -4.42 22.52 15.96
CA SER A 262 -3.07 22.87 15.48
C SER A 262 -2.65 22.05 14.27
N LEU A 263 -3.00 20.76 14.21
CA LEU A 263 -2.71 19.88 13.07
C LEU A 263 -3.59 20.19 11.85
N HIS A 264 -4.85 20.57 12.07
CA HIS A 264 -5.73 21.05 11.01
C HIS A 264 -5.20 22.35 10.39
N ASP A 265 -4.82 23.31 11.23
CA ASP A 265 -4.33 24.60 10.77
C ASP A 265 -2.97 24.46 10.07
N GLU A 266 -2.08 23.59 10.57
CA GLU A 266 -0.82 23.25 9.88
C GLU A 266 -1.07 22.58 8.51
N GLN A 267 -2.00 21.63 8.41
CA GLN A 267 -2.37 21.03 7.12
C GLN A 267 -2.90 22.08 6.14
N GLN A 268 -3.74 23.01 6.61
CA GLN A 268 -4.30 24.08 5.78
C GLN A 268 -3.22 25.10 5.33
N GLU A 269 -2.22 25.38 6.18
CA GLU A 269 -1.07 26.21 5.81
C GLU A 269 -0.17 25.49 4.79
N GLN A 270 0.06 24.18 4.94
CA GLN A 270 0.82 23.37 3.98
C GLN A 270 0.12 23.31 2.61
N GLU A 271 -1.19 23.05 2.56
CA GLU A 271 -1.96 23.09 1.30
C GLU A 271 -1.92 24.48 0.65
N ARG A 272 -1.99 25.56 1.44
CA ARG A 272 -1.85 26.93 0.92
C ARG A 272 -0.49 27.15 0.25
N LEU A 273 0.60 26.72 0.91
CA LEU A 273 1.96 26.84 0.40
C LEU A 273 2.18 26.01 -0.87
N GLU A 274 1.75 24.74 -0.90
CA GLU A 274 1.81 23.89 -2.10
C GLU A 274 1.04 24.51 -3.28
N ASN A 275 -0.14 25.07 -3.03
CA ASN A 275 -0.93 25.72 -4.07
C ASN A 275 -0.30 27.04 -4.56
N GLU A 276 0.38 27.80 -3.69
CA GLU A 276 1.17 28.96 -4.11
C GLU A 276 2.37 28.55 -4.97
N GLU A 277 3.15 27.53 -4.57
CA GLU A 277 4.29 27.05 -5.36
C GLU A 277 3.86 26.50 -6.72
N ARG A 278 2.77 25.72 -6.75
CA ARG A 278 2.18 25.20 -7.99
C ARG A 278 1.71 26.33 -8.91
N GLN A 279 1.12 27.39 -8.37
CA GLN A 279 0.76 28.58 -9.15
C GLN A 279 1.99 29.33 -9.69
N ARG A 280 3.09 29.40 -8.92
CA ARG A 280 4.36 30.01 -9.39
C ARG A 280 4.94 29.20 -10.56
N GLN A 281 5.09 27.88 -10.41
CA GLN A 281 5.56 26.97 -11.46
C GLN A 281 4.68 27.04 -12.72
N GLU A 282 3.35 27.03 -12.57
CA GLU A 282 2.43 27.20 -13.69
C GLU A 282 2.59 28.55 -14.40
N ASN A 283 2.84 29.64 -13.66
CA ASN A 283 2.98 30.98 -14.24
C ASN A 283 4.34 31.17 -14.94
N GLU A 284 5.39 30.51 -14.47
CA GLU A 284 6.68 30.43 -15.16
C GLU A 284 6.55 29.65 -16.47
N LEU A 285 5.98 28.45 -16.45
CA LEU A 285 5.69 27.65 -17.66
C LEU A 285 4.80 28.41 -18.66
N LYS A 286 3.79 29.17 -18.20
CA LYS A 286 2.94 30.00 -19.07
C LYS A 286 3.75 31.10 -19.76
N ARG A 287 4.72 31.72 -19.08
CA ARG A 287 5.62 32.74 -19.67
C ARG A 287 6.56 32.11 -20.71
N GLU A 288 7.22 31.00 -20.38
CA GLU A 288 8.08 30.27 -21.32
C GLU A 288 7.32 29.87 -22.59
N ILE A 289 6.07 29.39 -22.44
CA ILE A 289 5.20 29.04 -23.58
C ILE A 289 4.81 30.28 -24.41
N GLU A 290 4.64 31.45 -23.82
CA GLU A 290 4.36 32.69 -24.56
C GLU A 290 5.61 33.20 -25.30
N GLU A 291 6.76 33.25 -24.62
CA GLU A 291 8.03 33.66 -25.21
C GLU A 291 8.47 32.72 -26.35
N ALA A 292 8.33 31.40 -26.16
CA ALA A 292 8.58 30.42 -27.22
C ALA A 292 7.61 30.57 -28.42
N LYS A 293 6.37 31.04 -28.22
CA LYS A 293 5.45 31.37 -29.32
C LYS A 293 5.87 32.66 -30.03
N ARG A 294 6.24 33.71 -29.28
CA ARG A 294 6.73 34.98 -29.84
C ARG A 294 7.98 34.77 -30.71
N LEU A 295 8.96 34.02 -30.20
CA LEU A 295 10.19 33.68 -30.92
C LEU A 295 9.94 32.86 -32.20
N ARG A 296 8.96 31.94 -32.18
CA ARG A 296 8.55 31.20 -33.39
C ARG A 296 7.92 32.12 -34.43
N ALA A 297 6.96 32.95 -34.02
CA ALA A 297 6.32 33.91 -34.92
C ALA A 297 7.31 34.90 -35.55
N GLU A 298 8.27 35.43 -34.76
CA GLU A 298 9.32 36.31 -35.27
C GLU A 298 10.24 35.60 -36.29
N ASN A 299 10.55 34.32 -36.05
CA ASN A 299 11.38 33.53 -36.96
C ASN A 299 10.62 33.18 -38.25
N GLU A 300 9.34 32.81 -38.16
CA GLU A 300 8.45 32.61 -39.32
C GLU A 300 8.27 33.89 -40.15
N GLU A 301 8.19 35.06 -39.52
CA GLU A 301 8.18 36.35 -40.23
C GLU A 301 9.50 36.64 -40.96
N LYS A 302 10.65 36.36 -40.33
CA LYS A 302 11.98 36.53 -40.96
C LYS A 302 12.17 35.58 -42.14
N GLU A 303 11.67 34.36 -42.04
CA GLU A 303 11.67 33.38 -43.13
C GLU A 303 10.74 33.82 -44.29
N ARG A 304 9.52 34.26 -43.99
CA ARG A 304 8.59 34.83 -44.99
C ARG A 304 9.21 36.01 -45.73
N LYS A 305 9.80 36.98 -45.01
CA LYS A 305 10.45 38.16 -45.61
C LYS A 305 11.63 37.80 -46.50
N ARG A 306 12.40 36.75 -46.18
CA ARG A 306 13.45 36.22 -47.07
C ARG A 306 12.88 35.59 -48.35
N ILE A 307 11.82 34.79 -48.23
CA ILE A 307 11.15 34.15 -49.37
C ILE A 307 10.52 35.20 -50.29
N GLU A 308 9.99 36.28 -49.73
CA GLU A 308 9.43 37.43 -50.47
C GLU A 308 10.53 38.25 -51.17
N GLU A 309 11.67 38.52 -50.50
CA GLU A 309 12.82 39.17 -51.14
C GLU A 309 13.42 38.31 -52.28
N GLU A 310 13.50 36.98 -52.10
CA GLU A 310 13.91 36.06 -53.18
C GLU A 310 12.91 36.01 -54.34
N ARG A 311 11.61 36.15 -54.08
CA ARG A 311 10.58 36.24 -55.13
C ARG A 311 10.72 37.54 -55.93
N LEU A 312 10.80 38.69 -55.25
CA LEU A 312 10.96 39.99 -55.88
C LEU A 312 12.26 40.07 -56.73
N LYS A 313 13.35 39.45 -56.26
CA LYS A 313 14.60 39.31 -57.05
C LYS A 313 14.48 38.39 -58.27
N ARG A 314 13.51 37.47 -58.32
CA ARG A 314 13.25 36.61 -59.49
C ARG A 314 12.26 37.25 -60.46
N GLU A 315 11.23 37.94 -59.96
CA GLU A 315 10.27 38.69 -60.78
C GLU A 315 10.93 39.90 -61.48
N GLY A 316 11.98 40.48 -60.91
CA GLY A 316 12.83 41.48 -61.58
C GLY A 316 13.79 40.93 -62.65
N SER A 317 13.67 39.65 -63.04
CA SER A 317 14.64 38.94 -63.91
C SER A 317 13.97 38.07 -64.99
N GLU A 318 12.83 38.50 -65.53
CA GLU A 318 12.25 37.87 -66.73
C GLU A 318 13.04 38.25 -68.00
N VAL A 319 14.14 37.53 -68.23
CA VAL A 319 14.80 37.46 -69.53
C VAL A 319 14.90 35.98 -69.92
N ASP A 320 14.10 35.58 -70.91
CA ASP A 320 14.18 34.28 -71.56
C ASP A 320 15.55 34.07 -72.22
N TYR A 321 16.23 32.99 -71.82
CA TYR A 321 17.06 32.16 -72.69
C TYR A 321 17.14 30.75 -72.08
N GLY A 322 16.51 29.77 -72.73
CA GLY A 322 16.58 28.36 -72.34
C GLY A 322 17.67 27.54 -73.04
N ILE A 323 17.46 26.21 -73.01
CA ILE A 323 18.03 25.15 -73.87
C ILE A 323 19.33 24.45 -73.39
N ASP A 324 19.17 23.11 -73.32
CA ASP A 324 20.10 21.97 -73.37
C ASP A 324 21.27 21.77 -72.37
N ASP A 325 20.97 20.95 -71.34
CA ASP A 325 21.32 19.51 -71.23
C ASP A 325 22.78 18.99 -71.42
N THR A 326 23.03 17.85 -70.78
CA THR A 326 24.17 16.91 -70.88
C THR A 326 25.48 17.18 -70.11
N ALA A 327 25.73 16.21 -69.23
CA ALA A 327 26.94 15.84 -68.49
C ALA A 327 28.31 16.06 -69.19
N SER A 328 29.46 16.18 -68.47
CA SER A 328 29.97 15.09 -67.62
C SER A 328 31.35 15.37 -66.95
N HIS A 329 31.75 14.44 -66.06
CA HIS A 329 33.13 14.02 -65.72
C HIS A 329 34.15 14.96 -65.00
N THR A 330 34.08 14.94 -63.66
CA THR A 330 35.15 14.56 -62.69
C THR A 330 36.61 15.07 -62.80
N GLY A 331 37.10 15.66 -61.68
CA GLY A 331 38.52 15.62 -61.23
C GLY A 331 39.37 16.86 -61.56
N SER A 332 40.51 17.13 -60.89
CA SER A 332 41.12 16.48 -59.71
C SER A 332 42.14 17.38 -58.97
N THR A 333 41.82 17.78 -57.73
CA THR A 333 42.69 17.81 -56.53
C THR A 333 44.01 18.67 -56.44
N ARG A 334 44.03 19.61 -55.44
CA ARG A 334 45.17 19.98 -54.52
C ARG A 334 46.35 20.85 -55.07
N PRO A 335 47.34 21.30 -54.23
CA PRO A 335 47.46 21.36 -52.73
C PRO A 335 48.11 22.64 -52.07
N ARG A 336 48.15 22.67 -50.71
CA ARG A 336 49.14 23.30 -49.75
C ARG A 336 48.69 24.52 -48.89
N LYS A 337 49.14 24.75 -47.64
CA LYS A 337 49.66 23.85 -46.55
C LYS A 337 49.82 24.55 -45.15
N ALA A 338 49.74 23.76 -44.06
CA ALA A 338 50.29 23.95 -42.68
C ALA A 338 49.46 24.85 -41.71
N ARG A 339 49.66 24.88 -40.36
CA ARG A 339 50.60 24.23 -39.38
C ARG A 339 49.80 24.02 -38.05
N ALA A 340 49.66 22.82 -37.44
CA ALA A 340 50.54 22.02 -36.56
C ALA A 340 50.89 22.68 -35.19
N PRO A 341 51.01 21.93 -34.04
CA PRO A 341 51.40 20.51 -33.96
C PRO A 341 50.65 19.57 -32.93
N SER A 342 50.88 18.24 -33.09
CA SER A 342 51.00 17.13 -32.08
C SER A 342 49.94 16.92 -30.97
N SER A 343 49.52 15.70 -30.57
CA SER A 343 49.86 14.28 -30.92
C SER A 343 49.01 13.31 -30.04
N SER A 344 48.77 12.01 -30.31
CA SER A 344 48.88 11.12 -31.50
C SER A 344 48.29 9.72 -31.20
N SER A 345 48.12 8.87 -32.23
CA SER A 345 47.97 7.37 -32.20
C SER A 345 46.78 6.70 -31.48
N SER A 346 46.16 5.61 -31.99
CA SER A 346 46.22 4.99 -33.33
C SER A 346 45.20 3.84 -33.57
N ARG A 347 44.62 3.78 -34.80
CA ARG A 347 44.18 2.58 -35.59
C ARG A 347 42.95 1.75 -35.10
N GLN A 348 41.97 1.25 -35.91
CA GLN A 348 41.81 0.81 -37.34
C GLN A 348 41.90 -0.74 -37.49
N SER A 349 41.01 -1.53 -38.16
CA SER A 349 39.68 -1.29 -38.78
C SER A 349 38.99 -2.55 -39.40
N ARG A 350 37.65 -2.48 -39.64
CA ARG A 350 36.82 -3.04 -40.76
C ARG A 350 36.37 -4.55 -40.79
N PRO A 351 35.15 -4.85 -41.32
CA PRO A 351 34.58 -6.23 -41.48
C PRO A 351 34.22 -6.64 -42.94
N ARG A 352 33.76 -7.90 -43.19
CA ARG A 352 33.08 -8.34 -44.45
C ARG A 352 32.31 -9.70 -44.40
N GLY A 353 31.03 -9.72 -44.82
CA GLY A 353 30.29 -10.87 -45.43
C GLY A 353 29.82 -12.04 -44.52
N THR A 354 28.86 -12.92 -44.90
CA THR A 354 27.93 -12.97 -46.07
C THR A 354 26.78 -14.01 -45.83
N ASN A 355 25.66 -13.94 -46.61
CA ASN A 355 24.58 -14.95 -46.77
C ASN A 355 23.64 -15.18 -45.54
N GLN A 356 22.36 -15.62 -45.62
CA GLN A 356 21.30 -15.84 -46.66
C GLN A 356 19.94 -16.09 -45.89
N ALA A 357 18.70 -16.17 -46.41
CA ALA A 357 18.03 -16.02 -47.71
C ALA A 357 16.53 -15.63 -47.47
N GLY A 358 15.53 -16.13 -48.23
CA GLY A 358 14.08 -15.95 -47.99
C GLY A 358 13.16 -16.62 -49.03
N PRO A 359 11.81 -16.52 -48.90
CA PRO A 359 10.91 -16.42 -50.07
C PRO A 359 9.83 -15.32 -49.96
N LYS A 360 8.96 -15.19 -50.99
CA LYS A 360 8.17 -13.98 -51.32
C LYS A 360 6.64 -14.13 -51.20
N ALA A 361 5.94 -13.04 -50.85
CA ALA A 361 4.67 -12.57 -51.44
C ALA A 361 4.44 -11.10 -51.01
N ASN A 362 4.63 -10.06 -51.84
CA ASN A 362 3.90 -9.62 -53.05
C ASN A 362 2.58 -8.86 -52.74
N GLY A 363 2.58 -7.53 -52.91
CA GLY A 363 1.41 -6.65 -52.78
C GLY A 363 1.83 -5.17 -52.72
N LYS A 364 1.36 -4.32 -53.65
CA LYS A 364 1.66 -2.88 -53.70
C LYS A 364 0.62 -2.07 -52.93
N ALA A 365 1.06 -1.13 -52.10
CA ALA A 365 0.29 0.07 -51.72
C ALA A 365 1.24 1.23 -51.37
N VAL A 366 0.91 2.45 -51.80
CA VAL A 366 1.62 3.69 -51.46
C VAL A 366 0.60 4.68 -50.92
N SER A 367 0.63 5.00 -49.62
CA SER A 367 -0.18 6.09 -49.07
C SER A 367 0.19 6.47 -47.63
N GLN A 368 0.76 7.69 -47.49
CA GLN A 368 0.36 8.74 -46.53
C GLN A 368 0.48 8.53 -45.00
N ALA A 369 0.52 9.68 -44.31
CA ALA A 369 0.56 9.81 -42.85
C ALA A 369 -0.79 9.42 -42.20
N PRO A 370 -0.81 9.02 -40.91
CA PRO A 370 -2.00 8.46 -40.26
C PRO A 370 -3.13 9.49 -40.11
N THR A 371 -4.24 9.25 -40.80
CA THR A 371 -5.47 10.04 -40.72
C THR A 371 -6.30 9.69 -39.47
N LEU A 372 -7.13 10.65 -39.03
CA LEU A 372 -7.84 10.61 -37.74
C LEU A 372 -8.76 9.38 -37.54
N THR A 373 -9.26 8.79 -38.62
CA THR A 373 -10.08 7.57 -38.59
C THR A 373 -9.34 6.36 -38.00
N SER A 374 -8.01 6.30 -38.14
CA SER A 374 -7.18 5.23 -37.54
C SER A 374 -7.17 5.26 -36.00
N ARG A 375 -7.40 6.43 -35.38
CA ARG A 375 -7.50 6.53 -33.91
C ARG A 375 -8.86 6.06 -33.38
N ALA A 376 -9.92 6.15 -34.17
CA ALA A 376 -11.26 5.74 -33.75
C ALA A 376 -11.39 4.21 -33.61
N SER A 377 -10.77 3.43 -34.49
CA SER A 377 -10.81 1.95 -34.42
C SER A 377 -10.09 1.40 -33.18
N MET A 378 -8.99 2.03 -32.75
CA MET A 378 -8.28 1.66 -31.51
C MET A 378 -9.15 1.89 -30.26
N VAL A 379 -9.86 3.01 -30.19
CA VAL A 379 -10.79 3.32 -29.08
C VAL A 379 -11.96 2.34 -29.05
N ILE A 380 -12.51 1.96 -30.22
CA ILE A 380 -13.59 0.95 -30.31
C ILE A 380 -13.10 -0.44 -29.88
N ALA A 381 -11.84 -0.81 -30.18
CA ALA A 381 -11.24 -2.06 -29.70
C ALA A 381 -11.07 -2.07 -28.18
N GLN A 382 -10.58 -0.96 -27.59
CA GLN A 382 -10.49 -0.81 -26.12
C GLN A 382 -11.85 -0.79 -25.43
N LEU A 383 -12.91 -0.28 -26.08
CA LEU A 383 -14.25 -0.29 -25.51
C LEU A 383 -14.81 -1.72 -25.39
N ARG A 384 -14.50 -2.62 -26.34
CA ARG A 384 -14.93 -4.03 -26.26
C ARG A 384 -14.30 -4.77 -25.08
N THR A 385 -12.98 -4.64 -24.88
CA THR A 385 -12.31 -5.34 -23.77
C THR A 385 -12.80 -4.86 -22.41
N ILE A 386 -13.13 -3.56 -22.26
CA ILE A 386 -13.76 -3.02 -21.05
C ILE A 386 -15.14 -3.65 -20.81
N ILE A 387 -15.96 -3.84 -21.85
CA ILE A 387 -17.29 -4.48 -21.74
C ILE A 387 -17.16 -5.96 -21.35
N GLU A 388 -16.19 -6.68 -21.91
CA GLU A 388 -15.93 -8.10 -21.59
C GLU A 388 -15.42 -8.28 -20.15
N HIS A 389 -14.55 -7.38 -19.65
CA HIS A 389 -14.14 -7.34 -18.25
C HIS A 389 -15.28 -6.93 -17.29
N LEU A 390 -16.22 -6.09 -17.72
CA LEU A 390 -17.39 -5.76 -16.92
C LEU A 390 -18.32 -6.97 -16.77
N GLY A 391 -18.45 -7.79 -17.82
CA GLY A 391 -19.25 -9.02 -17.81
C GLY A 391 -18.75 -10.07 -16.79
N SER A 392 -17.44 -10.25 -16.66
CA SER A 392 -16.87 -11.20 -15.67
C SER A 392 -16.91 -10.67 -14.23
N SER A 393 -16.83 -9.35 -14.04
CA SER A 393 -16.90 -8.69 -12.72
C SER A 393 -18.27 -8.85 -12.04
N LEU A 394 -19.37 -8.90 -12.81
CA LEU A 394 -20.73 -9.02 -12.26
C LEU A 394 -21.03 -10.36 -11.57
N ASN A 395 -20.22 -11.40 -11.80
CA ASN A 395 -20.42 -12.74 -11.24
C ASN A 395 -19.60 -13.01 -9.95
N SER A 396 -18.70 -12.11 -9.54
CA SER A 396 -17.84 -12.31 -8.37
C SER A 396 -18.30 -11.56 -7.11
N ASN A 397 -19.11 -10.50 -7.24
CA ASN A 397 -19.63 -9.76 -6.09
C ASN A 397 -20.99 -9.09 -6.37
N PRO A 398 -22.12 -9.69 -5.93
CA PRO A 398 -23.45 -9.19 -6.24
C PRO A 398 -23.77 -7.83 -5.57
N MET A 399 -23.04 -7.44 -4.53
CA MET A 399 -23.26 -6.15 -3.86
C MET A 399 -22.93 -4.97 -4.78
N PHE A 400 -21.93 -5.10 -5.66
CA PHE A 400 -21.63 -4.07 -6.67
C PHE A 400 -22.73 -3.99 -7.74
N LEU A 401 -23.34 -5.11 -8.13
CA LEU A 401 -24.48 -5.12 -9.04
C LEU A 401 -25.67 -4.37 -8.43
N PHE A 402 -26.01 -4.64 -7.16
CA PHE A 402 -27.08 -3.88 -6.47
C PHE A 402 -26.76 -2.40 -6.30
N LYS A 403 -25.52 -2.03 -5.94
CA LYS A 403 -25.08 -0.62 -5.84
C LYS A 403 -25.13 0.10 -7.20
N PHE A 404 -24.71 -0.57 -8.28
CA PHE A 404 -24.80 -0.04 -9.64
C PHE A 404 -26.25 0.11 -10.12
N LEU A 405 -27.10 -0.89 -9.84
CA LEU A 405 -28.53 -0.84 -10.19
C LEU A 405 -29.25 0.30 -9.45
N ALA A 406 -28.96 0.48 -8.15
CA ALA A 406 -29.47 1.58 -7.35
C ALA A 406 -28.99 2.96 -7.86
N PHE A 407 -27.72 3.07 -8.26
CA PHE A 407 -27.18 4.27 -8.90
C PHE A 407 -27.88 4.60 -10.22
N VAL A 408 -28.11 3.60 -11.08
CA VAL A 408 -28.84 3.76 -12.36
C VAL A 408 -30.30 4.15 -12.10
N MET A 409 -30.97 3.57 -11.12
CA MET A 409 -32.35 3.95 -10.73
C MET A 409 -32.41 5.39 -10.20
N GLY A 410 -31.44 5.77 -9.34
CA GLY A 410 -31.29 7.14 -8.86
C GLY A 410 -31.04 8.14 -9.99
N LEU A 411 -30.20 7.79 -10.97
CA LEU A 411 -29.94 8.59 -12.17
C LEU A 411 -31.21 8.77 -13.03
N ILE A 412 -32.01 7.71 -13.20
CA ILE A 412 -33.29 7.75 -13.94
C ILE A 412 -34.30 8.66 -13.21
N LEU A 413 -34.43 8.55 -11.89
CA LEU A 413 -35.29 9.42 -11.08
C LEU A 413 -34.83 10.89 -11.08
N MET A 414 -33.51 11.11 -11.06
CA MET A 414 -32.92 12.45 -11.19
C MET A 414 -33.23 13.07 -12.57
N LEU A 415 -33.21 12.27 -13.64
CA LEU A 415 -33.51 12.72 -15.01
C LEU A 415 -35.01 12.81 -15.31
N SER A 416 -35.88 12.08 -14.58
CA SER A 416 -37.34 12.19 -14.72
C SER A 416 -37.89 13.49 -14.12
N ASN A 417 -37.16 14.10 -13.17
CA ASN A 417 -37.54 15.37 -12.55
C ASN A 417 -37.48 16.52 -13.57
N ALA A 418 -38.62 17.14 -13.86
CA ALA A 418 -38.78 18.13 -14.94
C ALA A 418 -37.78 19.29 -14.85
N ASN A 419 -37.52 19.79 -13.63
CA ASN A 419 -36.57 20.87 -13.36
C ASN A 419 -35.13 20.53 -13.80
N ILE A 420 -34.73 19.26 -13.68
CA ILE A 420 -33.40 18.78 -14.07
C ILE A 420 -33.37 18.56 -15.59
N ARG A 421 -34.43 17.99 -16.16
CA ARG A 421 -34.60 17.84 -17.61
C ARG A 421 -34.51 19.18 -18.35
N GLU A 422 -35.02 20.27 -17.77
CA GLU A 422 -34.88 21.63 -18.32
C GLU A 422 -33.46 22.19 -18.19
N ARG A 423 -32.79 22.02 -17.04
CA ARG A 423 -31.38 22.42 -16.86
C ARG A 423 -30.47 21.70 -17.86
N VAL A 424 -30.64 20.39 -18.02
CA VAL A 424 -29.91 19.56 -18.99
C VAL A 424 -30.19 20.00 -20.43
N LYS A 425 -31.46 20.24 -20.81
CA LYS A 425 -31.82 20.82 -22.12
C LYS A 425 -31.15 22.18 -22.37
N ARG A 426 -31.13 23.07 -21.37
CA ARG A 426 -30.54 24.42 -21.48
C ARG A 426 -29.02 24.36 -21.67
N ILE A 427 -28.35 23.47 -20.95
CA ILE A 427 -26.91 23.21 -21.10
C ILE A 427 -26.61 22.64 -22.49
N LEU A 428 -27.33 21.58 -22.90
CA LEU A 428 -27.17 20.98 -24.25
C LEU A 428 -27.44 21.99 -25.37
N ALA A 429 -28.43 22.87 -25.24
CA ALA A 429 -28.70 23.92 -26.22
C ALA A 429 -27.54 24.93 -26.34
N VAL A 430 -26.88 25.29 -25.24
CA VAL A 430 -25.70 26.18 -25.22
C VAL A 430 -24.46 25.49 -25.80
N PHE A 431 -24.27 24.19 -25.58
CA PHE A 431 -23.20 23.45 -26.26
C PHE A 431 -23.48 23.24 -27.75
N TRP A 432 -24.73 22.94 -28.14
CA TRP A 432 -25.10 22.76 -29.54
C TRP A 432 -25.03 24.06 -30.35
N SER A 433 -25.38 25.21 -29.76
CA SER A 433 -25.21 26.51 -30.41
C SER A 433 -23.74 26.89 -30.58
N LYS A 434 -22.88 26.60 -29.60
CA LYS A 434 -21.41 26.76 -29.73
C LYS A 434 -20.84 25.88 -30.84
N VAL A 435 -21.16 24.58 -30.86
CA VAL A 435 -20.70 23.64 -31.91
C VAL A 435 -21.18 24.09 -33.30
N LYS A 436 -22.45 24.52 -33.43
CA LYS A 436 -22.98 25.08 -34.69
C LYS A 436 -22.27 26.38 -35.10
N GLY A 437 -21.88 27.23 -34.15
CA GLY A 437 -21.09 28.43 -34.39
C GLY A 437 -19.69 28.11 -34.93
N THR A 438 -18.96 27.20 -34.27
CA THR A 438 -17.62 26.78 -34.70
C THR A 438 -17.65 26.10 -36.08
N ALA A 439 -18.63 25.22 -36.33
CA ALA A 439 -18.82 24.62 -37.65
C ALA A 439 -19.19 25.67 -38.74
N GLY A 440 -20.03 26.66 -38.38
CA GLY A 440 -20.43 27.74 -39.28
C GLY A 440 -19.30 28.70 -39.68
N MET A 441 -18.30 28.91 -38.80
CA MET A 441 -17.08 29.62 -39.15
C MET A 441 -16.13 28.75 -39.98
N GLY A 442 -15.96 27.46 -39.64
CA GLY A 442 -15.03 26.56 -40.32
C GLY A 442 -15.29 26.39 -41.83
N VAL A 443 -16.55 26.45 -42.27
CA VAL A 443 -16.92 26.34 -43.69
C VAL A 443 -16.76 27.67 -44.46
N LYS A 444 -16.65 28.82 -43.76
CA LYS A 444 -16.57 30.15 -44.39
C LYS A 444 -15.15 30.63 -44.70
N VAL A 445 -14.12 29.82 -44.44
CA VAL A 445 -12.70 30.14 -44.74
C VAL A 445 -12.09 29.07 -45.66
N SER A 446 -12.88 28.54 -46.60
CA SER A 446 -12.42 27.61 -47.64
C SER A 446 -13.04 27.95 -49.00
N TYR A 447 -12.95 29.23 -49.38
CA TYR A 447 -13.01 29.70 -50.76
C TYR A 447 -12.45 31.14 -50.85
N ILE A 448 -11.13 31.23 -50.89
CA ILE A 448 -10.26 32.28 -51.49
C ILE A 448 -8.94 31.56 -51.80
#